data_AF-A0A5C3MCN8-F1
#
_entry.id   AF-A0A5C3MCN8-F1
#
_cell.length_a   1.000
_cell.length_b   1.000
_cell.length_c   1.000
_cell.angle_alpha   90.00
_cell.angle_beta   90.00
_cell.angle_gamma   90.00
#
_symmetry.space_group_name_H-M   'P 1'
#
loop_
_entity.id
_entity.type
_entity.pdbx_description
1 polymer ?
#
loop_
_entity_poly.entity_id
_entity_poly.type
_entity_poly.pdbx_seq_one_letter_code
_entity_poly.pdbx_strand_id
1 'polypeptide(L)'
;MSQSDDIPALQETNALLLYFNSAYAKAEESSISAKGAISLESPELLTCGPYRPITFTTYSTRLMDIRTPAHVALTDPRSGEFPTPVFNASFKLYFTLAGLSEHARSGKVTLRSLDRREVRSELIALSGNAIQAEEEEGPGKGSRLSQVLYEAEVALLDQNSQILSALSKRISFRTIELVQALLAEADQHGKGTTFMFVVNGVRMFTGGSNWIPES
;
A
#
# COMPACT_ATOMS: atom_id res chain seq x y z
N MET A 1 33.65 18.48 -18.12
CA MET A 1 32.66 19.57 -18.22
C MET A 1 31.35 19.02 -17.69
N SER A 2 30.92 19.53 -16.54
CA SER A 2 29.69 19.13 -15.83
C SER A 2 28.49 19.59 -16.65
N GLN A 3 27.73 18.65 -17.21
CA GLN A 3 26.41 18.91 -17.78
C GLN A 3 25.51 19.28 -16.61
N SER A 4 25.17 20.57 -16.47
CA SER A 4 24.08 20.97 -15.59
C SER A 4 22.79 20.45 -16.23
N ASP A 5 22.14 19.51 -15.56
CA ASP A 5 20.77 19.09 -15.90
C ASP A 5 19.81 20.24 -15.54
N ASP A 6 19.86 21.33 -16.30
CA ASP A 6 18.85 22.37 -16.27
C ASP A 6 17.61 21.82 -16.95
N ILE A 7 16.64 21.38 -16.14
CA ILE A 7 15.30 21.00 -16.62
C ILE A 7 14.69 22.27 -17.25
N PRO A 8 14.41 22.27 -18.57
CA PRO A 8 13.90 23.46 -19.23
C PRO A 8 12.54 23.86 -18.65
N ALA A 9 12.39 25.15 -18.34
CA ALA A 9 11.12 25.71 -17.89
C ALA A 9 10.07 25.58 -19.01
N LEU A 10 8.83 25.29 -18.61
CA LEU A 10 7.71 25.17 -19.55
C LEU A 10 7.44 26.50 -20.24
N GLN A 11 7.20 26.44 -21.55
CA GLN A 11 6.84 27.58 -22.38
C GLN A 11 5.32 27.62 -22.64
N GLU A 12 4.83 28.67 -23.32
CA GLU A 12 3.44 28.72 -23.79
C GLU A 12 3.10 27.55 -24.74
N THR A 13 4.09 27.09 -25.52
CA THR A 13 3.98 25.93 -26.41
C THR A 13 5.08 24.93 -26.05
N ASN A 14 4.71 23.68 -25.77
CA ASN A 14 5.66 22.60 -25.46
C ASN A 14 5.41 21.41 -26.39
N ALA A 15 6.47 20.69 -26.74
CA ALA A 15 6.40 19.43 -27.46
C ALA A 15 6.95 18.30 -26.58
N LEU A 16 6.17 17.23 -26.39
CA LEU A 16 6.61 16.01 -25.70
C LEU A 16 6.95 14.95 -26.73
N LEU A 17 8.22 14.59 -26.84
CA LEU A 17 8.70 13.57 -27.76
C LEU A 17 9.18 12.33 -26.99
N LEU A 18 8.60 11.18 -27.28
CA LEU A 18 8.93 9.91 -26.66
C LEU A 18 9.61 8.99 -27.68
N TYR A 19 10.89 8.73 -27.50
CA TYR A 19 11.64 7.77 -28.31
C TYR A 19 11.58 6.38 -27.66
N PHE A 20 10.97 5.43 -28.36
CA PHE A 20 10.95 4.03 -27.93
C PHE A 20 11.99 3.25 -28.72
N ASN A 21 12.93 2.63 -28.00
CA ASN A 21 13.88 1.71 -28.60
C ASN A 21 13.27 0.31 -28.72
N SER A 22 13.74 -0.46 -29.70
CA SER A 22 13.39 -1.88 -29.81
C SER A 22 13.84 -2.63 -28.56
N ALA A 23 12.90 -3.35 -27.93
CA ALA A 23 13.20 -4.20 -26.79
C ALA A 23 14.20 -5.30 -27.14
N TYR A 24 14.14 -5.81 -28.39
CA TYR A 24 15.05 -6.82 -28.91
C TYR A 24 16.50 -6.30 -28.99
N ALA A 25 16.69 -5.14 -29.63
CA ALA A 25 18.02 -4.54 -29.79
C ALA A 25 18.68 -4.20 -28.43
N LYS A 26 17.88 -3.73 -27.47
CA LYS A 26 18.33 -3.46 -26.10
C LYS A 26 18.70 -4.72 -25.32
N ALA A 27 17.98 -5.83 -25.54
CA ALA A 27 18.23 -7.09 -24.83
C ALA A 27 19.55 -7.74 -25.27
N GLU A 28 19.88 -7.71 -26.56
CA GLU A 28 21.16 -8.19 -27.10
C GLU A 28 22.36 -7.40 -26.52
N GLU A 29 22.19 -6.09 -26.29
CA GLU A 29 23.24 -5.22 -25.74
C GLU A 29 23.43 -5.42 -24.22
N SER A 30 22.37 -5.79 -23.49
CA SER A 30 22.36 -5.68 -22.03
C SER A 30 22.57 -6.98 -21.26
N SER A 31 22.59 -8.16 -21.90
CA SER A 31 22.58 -9.49 -21.22
C SER A 31 21.42 -9.71 -20.23
N ILE A 32 20.47 -8.77 -20.11
CA ILE A 32 19.36 -8.85 -19.16
C ILE A 32 18.21 -9.56 -19.88
N SER A 33 18.07 -10.85 -19.57
CA SER A 33 16.88 -11.62 -19.90
C SER A 33 15.68 -10.99 -19.18
N ALA A 34 14.78 -10.36 -19.94
CA ALA A 34 13.43 -10.02 -19.50
C ALA A 34 12.65 -11.32 -19.25
N LYS A 35 12.89 -12.00 -18.12
CA LYS A 35 12.30 -13.31 -17.79
C LYS A 35 10.76 -13.34 -17.76
N GLY A 36 10.09 -12.18 -17.84
CA GLY A 36 8.63 -12.10 -17.98
C GLY A 36 8.12 -11.95 -19.43
N ALA A 37 8.99 -11.60 -20.37
CA ALA A 37 8.68 -11.49 -21.81
C ALA A 37 9.29 -12.64 -22.63
N ILE A 38 10.18 -13.43 -22.02
CA ILE A 38 10.92 -14.51 -22.69
C ILE A 38 10.35 -15.86 -22.23
N SER A 39 9.49 -16.41 -23.09
CA SER A 39 8.95 -17.78 -23.17
C SER A 39 8.63 -18.52 -21.85
N LEU A 40 7.38 -18.37 -21.42
CA LEU A 40 6.62 -19.39 -20.68
C LEU A 40 5.63 -20.04 -21.67
N GLU A 41 6.08 -20.92 -22.57
CA GLU A 41 5.22 -21.63 -23.56
C GLU A 41 4.12 -20.76 -24.24
N SER A 42 4.40 -19.48 -24.43
CA SER A 42 3.46 -18.44 -24.87
C SER A 42 4.09 -17.62 -26.00
N PRO A 43 3.29 -16.98 -26.88
CA PRO A 43 3.84 -16.20 -27.98
C PRO A 43 4.71 -15.05 -27.48
N GLU A 44 5.85 -14.86 -28.13
CA GLU A 44 6.77 -13.76 -27.84
C GLU A 44 6.19 -12.45 -28.38
N LEU A 45 5.73 -11.58 -27.48
CA LEU A 45 5.19 -10.25 -27.80
C LEU A 45 6.10 -9.17 -27.22
N LEU A 46 6.94 -8.58 -28.07
CA LEU A 46 7.82 -7.47 -27.72
C LEU A 46 7.18 -6.13 -28.11
N THR A 47 6.19 -5.69 -27.33
CA THR A 47 5.56 -4.39 -27.54
C THR A 47 6.40 -3.25 -26.95
N CYS A 48 6.42 -2.10 -27.62
CA CYS A 48 6.97 -0.87 -27.06
C CYS A 48 5.93 0.26 -27.11
N GLY A 49 5.95 1.14 -26.12
CA GLY A 49 5.02 2.25 -26.02
C GLY A 49 4.61 2.55 -24.56
N PRO A 50 3.90 3.66 -24.34
CA PRO A 50 3.39 3.99 -23.02
C PRO A 50 2.21 3.08 -22.69
N TYR A 51 2.40 2.15 -21.75
CA TYR A 51 1.35 1.22 -21.29
C TYR A 51 0.45 1.80 -20.18
N ARG A 52 0.69 3.06 -19.79
CA ARG A 52 -0.08 3.79 -18.77
C ARG A 52 -0.35 5.23 -19.22
N PRO A 53 -1.38 5.88 -18.67
CA PRO A 53 -1.70 7.27 -18.99
C PRO A 53 -0.51 8.21 -18.77
N ILE A 54 -0.33 9.17 -19.68
CA ILE A 54 0.61 10.28 -19.55
C ILE A 54 -0.17 11.47 -19.00
N THR A 55 0.25 11.99 -17.85
CA THR A 55 -0.44 13.10 -17.18
C THR A 55 0.52 14.27 -16.97
N PHE A 56 0.03 15.48 -17.25
CA PHE A 56 0.71 16.71 -16.88
C PHE A 56 0.10 17.23 -15.57
N THR A 57 0.92 17.55 -14.56
CA THR A 57 0.43 18.03 -13.26
C THR A 57 1.35 19.10 -12.72
N THR A 58 0.80 20.26 -12.35
CA THR A 58 1.50 21.34 -11.67
C THR A 58 1.11 21.38 -10.20
N TYR A 59 2.05 21.72 -9.33
CA TYR A 59 1.82 21.84 -7.89
C TYR A 59 2.92 22.67 -7.25
N SER A 60 2.59 23.38 -6.16
CA SER A 60 3.59 23.98 -5.27
C SER A 60 4.16 22.95 -4.31
N THR A 61 3.28 22.11 -3.74
CA THR A 61 3.61 20.98 -2.86
C THR A 61 2.58 19.87 -3.07
N ARG A 62 3.02 18.61 -3.12
CA ARG A 62 2.15 17.46 -3.39
C ARG A 62 2.50 16.25 -2.53
N LEU A 63 1.48 15.53 -2.07
CA LEU A 63 1.61 14.17 -1.55
C LEU A 63 1.84 13.19 -2.70
N MET A 64 3.00 12.56 -2.72
CA MET A 64 3.36 11.56 -3.71
C MET A 64 2.93 10.15 -3.28
N ASP A 65 3.11 9.84 -2.01
CA ASP A 65 2.73 8.56 -1.43
C ASP A 65 2.40 8.72 0.06
N ILE A 66 1.54 7.84 0.57
CA ILE A 66 1.29 7.66 2.00
C ILE A 66 1.44 6.17 2.34
N ARG A 67 2.07 5.86 3.47
CA ARG A 67 2.16 4.49 3.99
C ARG A 67 1.65 4.48 5.42
N THR A 68 0.82 3.50 5.70
CA THR A 68 0.09 3.37 6.96
C THR A 68 0.35 2.00 7.59
N PRO A 69 1.60 1.67 7.96
CA PRO A 69 1.89 0.42 8.67
C PRO A 69 1.04 0.35 9.94
N ALA A 70 0.20 -0.67 9.98
CA ALA A 70 -0.73 -0.92 11.06
C ALA A 70 -0.10 -1.83 12.13
N HIS A 71 -0.48 -1.58 13.38
CA HIS A 71 -0.26 -2.44 14.52
C HIS A 71 -1.62 -2.79 15.12
N VAL A 72 -1.90 -4.08 15.28
CA VAL A 72 -3.17 -4.59 15.79
C VAL A 72 -2.88 -5.46 17.01
N ALA A 73 -3.45 -5.10 18.15
CA ALA A 73 -3.43 -5.91 19.35
C ALA A 73 -4.73 -6.72 19.43
N LEU A 74 -4.59 -8.05 19.46
CA LEU A 74 -5.69 -8.99 19.63
C LEU A 74 -5.88 -9.27 21.12
N THR A 75 -7.02 -8.87 21.68
CA THR A 75 -7.40 -9.28 23.04
C THR A 75 -8.38 -10.45 22.93
N ASP A 76 -7.98 -11.64 23.41
CA ASP A 76 -8.86 -12.81 23.49
C ASP A 76 -9.68 -12.73 24.79
N PRO A 77 -11.01 -12.50 24.74
CA PRO A 77 -11.85 -12.52 25.92
C PRO A 77 -12.08 -13.97 26.36
N ARG A 78 -11.08 -14.64 26.94
CA ARG A 78 -11.33 -15.89 27.66
C ARG A 78 -12.02 -15.60 29.00
N SER A 79 -13.36 -15.45 29.00
CA SER A 79 -14.26 -15.71 30.16
C SER A 79 -15.76 -15.38 29.91
N GLY A 80 -16.31 -15.64 28.73
CA GLY A 80 -17.76 -15.53 28.55
C GLY A 80 -18.25 -16.20 27.27
N GLU A 81 -19.47 -16.75 27.30
CA GLU A 81 -20.09 -17.63 26.28
C GLU A 81 -20.18 -17.06 24.85
N PHE A 82 -19.76 -15.81 24.62
CA PHE A 82 -19.59 -15.22 23.28
C PHE A 82 -18.41 -14.21 23.29
N PRO A 83 -17.18 -14.62 22.97
CA PRO A 83 -16.07 -13.68 22.95
C PRO A 83 -15.85 -13.16 21.52
N THR A 84 -16.47 -12.04 21.16
CA THR A 84 -15.99 -11.24 20.05
C THR A 84 -14.61 -10.70 20.42
N PRO A 85 -13.54 -11.01 19.68
CA PRO A 85 -12.22 -10.46 19.96
C PRO A 85 -12.28 -8.93 19.86
N VAL A 86 -11.75 -8.24 20.87
CA VAL A 86 -11.60 -6.78 20.82
C VAL A 86 -10.29 -6.49 20.10
N PHE A 87 -10.37 -5.70 19.03
CA PHE A 87 -9.23 -5.26 18.24
C PHE A 87 -8.88 -3.83 18.61
N ASN A 88 -7.69 -3.65 19.19
CA ASN A 88 -7.11 -2.32 19.31
C ASN A 88 -6.14 -2.13 18.16
N ALA A 89 -6.50 -1.27 17.21
CA ALA A 89 -5.68 -0.96 16.07
C ALA A 89 -5.02 0.43 16.20
N SER A 90 -3.87 0.56 15.56
CA SER A 90 -3.20 1.84 15.37
C SER A 90 -2.40 1.75 14.09
N PHE A 91 -2.07 2.88 13.48
CA PHE A 91 -1.13 2.91 12.39
C PHE A 91 -0.21 4.12 12.51
N LYS A 92 1.04 3.94 12.09
CA LYS A 92 1.94 5.06 11.88
C LYS A 92 1.69 5.62 10.50
N LEU A 93 1.73 6.94 10.35
CA LEU A 93 1.63 7.57 9.04
C LEU A 93 3.02 8.00 8.57
N TYR A 94 3.40 7.54 7.38
CA TYR A 94 4.54 8.05 6.63
C TYR A 94 4.03 8.63 5.33
N PHE A 95 4.59 9.74 4.87
CA PHE A 95 4.24 10.32 3.58
C PHE A 95 5.48 10.88 2.89
N THR A 96 5.42 10.94 1.56
CA THR A 96 6.47 11.51 0.72
C THR A 96 5.93 12.75 0.04
N LEU A 97 6.66 13.86 0.16
CA LEU A 97 6.32 15.14 -0.46
C LEU A 97 7.17 15.40 -1.69
N ALA A 98 6.57 16.05 -2.69
CA ALA A 98 7.28 16.69 -3.79
C ALA A 98 6.97 18.19 -3.81
N GLY A 99 7.92 19.00 -4.29
CA GLY A 99 7.82 20.45 -4.32
C GLY A 99 8.38 21.12 -3.07
N LEU A 100 7.91 22.33 -2.78
CA LEU A 100 8.42 23.18 -1.70
C LEU A 100 7.72 22.84 -0.39
N SER A 101 8.42 22.21 0.56
CA SER A 101 7.83 21.77 1.83
C SER A 101 7.36 22.93 2.72
N GLU A 102 7.91 24.13 2.54
CA GLU A 102 7.58 25.34 3.32
C GLU A 102 6.15 25.86 3.13
N HIS A 103 5.50 25.52 2.01
CA HIS A 103 4.11 25.90 1.77
C HIS A 103 3.13 25.05 2.59
N ALA A 104 3.50 23.81 2.94
CA ALA A 104 2.70 22.96 3.79
C ALA A 104 2.98 23.32 5.27
N ARG A 105 1.93 23.62 6.03
CA ARG A 105 2.04 23.97 7.46
C ARG A 105 1.60 22.85 8.38
N SER A 106 0.55 22.13 8.00
CA SER A 106 0.04 21.01 8.77
C SER A 106 -0.56 19.95 7.85
N GLY A 107 -0.79 18.77 8.40
CA GLY A 107 -1.58 17.73 7.76
C GLY A 107 -2.88 17.51 8.52
N LYS A 108 -3.98 17.24 7.82
CA LYS A 108 -5.18 16.65 8.41
C LYS A 108 -5.25 15.19 7.98
N VAL A 109 -5.32 14.29 8.95
CA VAL A 109 -5.51 12.86 8.67
C VAL A 109 -6.91 12.48 9.09
N THR A 110 -7.66 11.86 8.17
CA THR A 110 -9.03 11.42 8.41
C THR A 110 -9.12 9.93 8.10
N LEU A 111 -9.61 9.16 9.06
CA LEU A 111 -9.97 7.76 8.87
C LEU A 111 -11.49 7.67 8.72
N ARG A 112 -11.96 7.17 7.57
CA ARG A 112 -13.38 6.96 7.29
C ARG A 112 -13.68 5.48 7.12
N SER A 113 -14.85 5.06 7.57
CA SER A 113 -15.40 3.76 7.21
C SER A 113 -15.93 3.79 5.77
N LEU A 114 -16.16 2.63 5.16
CA LEU A 114 -16.68 2.52 3.78
C LEU A 114 -18.05 3.16 3.57
N ASP A 115 -18.85 3.28 4.63
CA ASP A 115 -20.11 4.03 4.66
C ASP A 115 -19.90 5.57 4.69
N ARG A 116 -18.65 6.02 4.53
CA ARG A 116 -18.19 7.42 4.60
C ARG A 116 -18.36 8.07 5.97
N ARG A 117 -18.64 7.30 7.02
CA ARG A 117 -18.63 7.80 8.38
C ARG A 117 -17.20 8.11 8.81
N GLU A 118 -16.98 9.32 9.33
CA GLU A 118 -15.71 9.66 9.97
C GLU A 118 -15.56 8.87 11.27
N VAL A 119 -14.54 8.02 11.32
CA VAL A 119 -14.18 7.24 12.51
C VAL A 119 -13.27 8.08 13.40
N ARG A 120 -12.29 8.76 12.80
CA ARG A 120 -11.36 9.63 13.49
C ARG A 120 -10.79 10.70 12.55
N SER A 121 -10.52 11.88 13.08
CA SER A 121 -9.78 12.94 12.39
C SER A 121 -8.78 13.58 13.34
N GLU A 122 -7.58 13.85 12.86
CA GLU A 122 -6.51 14.47 13.65
C GLU A 122 -5.72 15.48 12.80
N LEU A 123 -5.40 16.64 13.40
CA LEU A 123 -4.44 17.59 12.83
C LEU A 123 -3.04 17.22 13.31
N ILE A 124 -2.13 17.02 12.37
CA ILE A 124 -0.75 16.62 12.62
C ILE A 124 0.22 17.71 12.17
N ALA A 125 1.29 17.89 12.95
CA ALA A 125 2.48 18.57 12.47
C ALA A 125 3.16 17.69 11.40
N LEU A 126 3.82 18.33 10.43
CA LEU A 126 4.53 17.63 9.35
C LEU A 126 5.79 16.88 9.82
N SER A 127 6.04 16.83 11.13
CA SER A 127 7.16 16.16 11.80
C SER A 127 6.79 14.84 12.52
N GLY A 128 5.65 14.23 12.19
CA GLY A 128 5.38 12.80 12.40
C GLY A 128 4.67 12.43 13.72
N ASN A 129 3.42 11.96 13.62
CA ASN A 129 2.67 11.33 14.71
C ASN A 129 2.11 9.96 14.28
N ALA A 130 1.94 9.05 15.25
CA ALA A 130 1.22 7.79 15.09
C ALA A 130 -0.27 8.00 15.45
N ILE A 131 -1.19 7.45 14.63
CA ILE A 131 -2.63 7.58 14.85
C ILE A 131 -3.15 6.26 15.41
N GLN A 132 -3.91 6.33 16.50
CA GLN A 132 -4.59 5.17 17.06
C GLN A 132 -6.02 5.11 16.53
N ALA A 133 -6.50 3.93 16.15
CA ALA A 133 -7.85 3.73 15.64
C ALA A 133 -8.48 2.58 16.41
N GLU A 134 -9.42 2.90 17.28
CA GLU A 134 -10.13 1.87 18.04
C GLU A 134 -11.20 1.26 17.15
N GLU A 135 -11.13 -0.07 16.99
CA GLU A 135 -12.16 -0.85 16.31
C GLU A 135 -13.09 -1.41 17.39
N GLU A 136 -14.15 -0.66 17.69
CA GLU A 136 -15.24 -1.14 18.52
C GLU A 136 -16.21 -1.91 17.62
N GLU A 137 -15.94 -3.19 17.36
CA GLU A 137 -16.99 -4.08 16.83
C GLU A 137 -18.04 -4.29 17.93
N GLY A 138 -19.00 -3.35 18.01
CA GLY A 138 -20.28 -3.56 18.69
C GLY A 138 -21.04 -4.73 18.04
N PRO A 139 -22.00 -5.36 18.76
CA PRO A 139 -22.47 -6.71 18.46
C PRO A 139 -23.16 -6.77 17.09
N GLY A 140 -22.43 -7.25 16.09
CA GLY A 140 -22.86 -7.19 14.69
C GLY A 140 -22.15 -8.17 13.78
N LYS A 141 -22.39 -9.48 13.96
CA LYS A 141 -22.32 -10.54 12.93
C LYS A 141 -21.08 -10.58 12.00
N GLY A 142 -19.92 -10.09 12.41
CA GLY A 142 -18.67 -10.25 11.68
C GLY A 142 -17.97 -11.55 12.05
N SER A 143 -17.60 -12.37 11.06
CA SER A 143 -16.61 -13.43 11.28
C SER A 143 -15.25 -12.79 11.58
N ARG A 144 -14.34 -13.48 12.30
CA ARG A 144 -12.92 -13.06 12.49
C ARG A 144 -12.18 -12.79 11.17
N LEU A 145 -12.75 -13.26 10.06
CA LEU A 145 -12.27 -13.09 8.69
C LEU A 145 -13.06 -12.04 7.89
N SER A 146 -13.90 -11.23 8.52
CA SER A 146 -14.66 -10.16 7.86
C SER A 146 -13.73 -9.19 7.14
N GLN A 147 -14.17 -8.71 5.97
CA GLN A 147 -13.39 -7.76 5.17
C GLN A 147 -13.71 -6.30 5.54
N VAL A 148 -13.45 -5.91 6.78
CA VAL A 148 -13.57 -4.50 7.18
C VAL A 148 -12.47 -3.67 6.51
N LEU A 149 -12.86 -2.57 5.88
CA LEU A 149 -12.00 -1.67 5.12
C LEU A 149 -12.28 -0.23 5.55
N TYR A 150 -11.24 0.58 5.55
CA TYR A 150 -11.27 2.00 5.88
C TYR A 150 -10.60 2.79 4.77
N GLU A 151 -10.91 4.08 4.69
CA GLU A 151 -10.22 5.04 3.86
C GLU A 151 -9.40 5.96 4.77
N ALA A 152 -8.07 5.87 4.67
CA ALA A 152 -7.15 6.78 5.32
C ALA A 152 -6.79 7.90 4.34
N GLU A 153 -7.31 9.09 4.60
CA GLU A 153 -7.06 10.31 3.83
C GLU A 153 -6.07 11.20 4.57
N VAL A 154 -5.10 11.72 3.84
CA VAL A 154 -4.15 12.73 4.32
C VAL A 154 -4.30 13.96 3.43
N ALA A 155 -4.58 15.11 4.03
CA ALA A 155 -4.64 16.40 3.36
C ALA A 155 -3.56 17.33 3.91
N LEU A 156 -2.69 17.86 3.05
CA LEU A 156 -1.76 18.93 3.40
C LEU A 156 -2.48 20.27 3.39
N LEU A 157 -2.27 21.05 4.44
CA LEU A 157 -2.87 22.36 4.63
C LEU A 157 -1.80 23.46 4.55
N ASP A 158 -2.14 24.56 3.91
CA ASP A 158 -1.33 25.78 3.91
C ASP A 158 -1.54 26.61 5.20
N GLN A 159 -0.95 27.81 5.23
CA GLN A 159 -1.09 28.75 6.35
C GLN A 159 -2.52 29.29 6.55
N ASN A 160 -3.36 29.22 5.53
CA ASN A 160 -4.76 29.64 5.56
C ASN A 160 -5.72 28.46 5.76
N SER A 161 -5.20 27.28 6.11
CA SER A 161 -5.96 26.02 6.20
C SER A 161 -6.60 25.55 4.89
N GLN A 162 -6.08 26.00 3.74
CA GLN A 162 -6.49 25.51 2.43
C GLN A 162 -5.76 24.22 2.08
N ILE A 163 -6.45 23.29 1.41
CA ILE A 163 -5.87 22.01 1.01
C ILE A 163 -4.94 22.24 -0.19
N LEU A 164 -3.65 22.00 0.00
CA LEU A 164 -2.64 22.01 -1.07
C LEU A 164 -2.64 20.71 -1.86
N SER A 165 -2.83 19.59 -1.16
CA SER A 165 -2.80 18.25 -1.74
C SER A 165 -3.51 17.29 -0.81
N ALA A 166 -4.25 16.32 -1.38
CA ALA A 166 -4.84 15.23 -0.62
C ALA A 166 -4.54 13.90 -1.29
N LEU A 167 -4.32 12.86 -0.48
CA LEU A 167 -4.14 11.50 -0.95
C LEU A 167 -4.86 10.54 0.00
N SER A 168 -5.61 9.61 -0.58
CA SER A 168 -6.36 8.59 0.16
C SER A 168 -5.85 7.20 -0.18
N LYS A 169 -5.76 6.34 0.84
CA LYS A 169 -5.54 4.91 0.66
C LYS A 169 -6.60 4.09 1.38
N ARG A 170 -7.06 3.04 0.71
CA ARG A 170 -7.88 2.02 1.33
C ARG A 170 -7.00 1.10 2.16
N ILE A 171 -7.36 0.91 3.42
CA ILE A 171 -6.61 0.09 4.38
C ILE A 171 -7.53 -0.88 5.12
N SER A 172 -6.96 -1.93 5.70
CA SER A 172 -7.65 -2.81 6.65
C SER A 172 -6.70 -3.16 7.79
N PHE A 173 -7.23 -3.28 9.00
CA PHE A 173 -6.46 -3.72 10.16
C PHE A 173 -6.51 -5.25 10.25
N ARG A 174 -5.36 -5.91 10.12
CA ARG A 174 -5.23 -7.37 10.24
C ARG A 174 -3.88 -7.74 10.83
N THR A 175 -3.83 -8.86 11.55
CA THR A 175 -2.56 -9.54 11.82
C THR A 175 -2.33 -10.63 10.79
N ILE A 176 -1.08 -10.82 10.39
CA ILE A 176 -0.65 -11.95 9.57
C ILE A 176 0.64 -12.51 10.15
N GLU A 177 0.66 -13.82 10.38
CA GLU A 177 1.79 -14.54 10.94
C GLU A 177 2.08 -15.77 10.09
N LEU A 178 3.36 -16.04 9.84
CA LEU A 178 3.83 -17.31 9.31
C LEU A 178 4.32 -18.17 10.47
N VAL A 179 3.55 -19.20 10.82
CA VAL A 179 3.85 -20.11 11.92
C VAL A 179 4.67 -21.30 11.41
N GLN A 180 5.90 -21.38 11.92
CA GLN A 180 6.84 -22.47 11.67
C GLN A 180 7.20 -23.19 12.97
N ALA A 181 6.28 -24.02 13.47
CA ALA A 181 6.46 -24.81 14.68
C ALA A 181 6.99 -26.21 14.35
N LEU A 182 7.80 -26.80 15.23
CA LEU A 182 8.23 -28.19 15.08
C LEU A 182 7.02 -29.13 15.07
N LEU A 183 7.02 -30.10 14.16
CA LEU A 183 6.02 -31.15 14.15
C LEU A 183 6.21 -32.04 15.39
N ALA A 184 5.10 -32.34 16.07
CA ALA A 184 5.10 -33.22 17.25
C ALA A 184 5.50 -34.66 16.87
N GLU A 185 5.03 -35.11 15.71
CA GLU A 185 5.32 -36.43 15.15
C GLU A 185 6.17 -36.29 13.89
N ALA A 186 7.09 -37.24 13.70
CA ALA A 186 7.87 -37.31 12.47
C ALA A 186 7.01 -37.91 11.35
N ASP A 187 7.13 -37.38 10.13
CA ASP A 187 6.57 -38.01 8.94
C ASP A 187 7.61 -38.95 8.29
N GLN A 188 7.29 -39.50 7.11
CA GLN A 188 8.18 -40.37 6.34
C GLN A 188 9.52 -39.72 5.94
N HIS A 189 9.62 -38.39 6.02
CA HIS A 189 10.81 -37.59 5.72
C HIS A 189 11.50 -37.04 6.98
N GLY A 190 10.99 -37.36 8.18
CA GLY A 190 11.60 -37.01 9.47
C GLY A 190 10.83 -35.95 10.25
N LYS A 191 11.52 -35.23 11.15
CA LYS A 191 10.93 -34.12 11.91
C LYS A 191 11.04 -32.82 11.11
N GLY A 192 9.91 -32.33 10.61
CA GLY A 192 9.79 -31.05 9.90
C GLY A 192 9.26 -29.90 10.76
N THR A 193 8.99 -28.77 10.13
CA THR A 193 8.26 -27.64 10.70
C THR A 193 6.95 -27.40 9.95
N THR A 194 5.97 -26.79 10.59
CA THR A 194 4.78 -26.27 9.90
C THR A 194 5.17 -25.12 8.96
N PHE A 195 4.33 -24.87 7.97
CA PHE A 195 4.36 -23.64 7.17
C PHE A 195 2.91 -23.17 7.04
N MET A 196 2.43 -22.45 8.06
CA MET A 196 1.01 -22.12 8.22
C MET A 196 0.83 -20.62 8.31
N PHE A 197 -0.07 -20.06 7.51
CA PHE A 197 -0.48 -18.67 7.69
C PHE A 197 -1.57 -18.58 8.77
N VAL A 198 -1.42 -17.64 9.68
CA VAL A 198 -2.43 -17.30 10.69
C VAL A 198 -2.83 -15.84 10.48
N VAL A 199 -4.12 -15.61 10.21
CA VAL A 199 -4.69 -14.28 9.97
C VAL A 199 -5.69 -13.96 11.07
N ASN A 200 -5.49 -12.85 11.77
CA ASN A 200 -6.34 -12.46 12.92
C ASN A 200 -6.46 -13.60 13.97
N GLY A 201 -5.38 -14.36 14.18
CA GLY A 201 -5.35 -15.52 15.08
C GLY A 201 -6.06 -16.78 14.55
N VAL A 202 -6.58 -16.77 13.32
CA VAL A 202 -7.23 -17.92 12.66
C VAL A 202 -6.25 -18.61 11.71
N ARG A 203 -6.08 -19.92 11.85
CA ARG A 203 -5.25 -20.73 10.94
C ARG A 203 -5.91 -20.80 9.57
N MET A 204 -5.15 -20.51 8.52
CA MET A 204 -5.63 -20.46 7.15
C MET A 204 -5.15 -21.66 6.36
N PHE A 205 -6.10 -22.42 5.80
CA PHE A 205 -5.80 -23.34 4.71
C PHE A 205 -5.91 -22.57 3.38
N THR A 206 -4.80 -22.43 2.66
CA THR A 206 -4.74 -21.62 1.44
C THR A 206 -5.19 -22.46 0.24
N GLY A 207 -6.42 -22.25 -0.23
CA GLY A 207 -6.89 -22.69 -1.53
C GLY A 207 -6.74 -21.55 -2.56
N GLY A 208 -6.06 -21.79 -3.67
CA GLY A 208 -5.85 -20.77 -4.70
C GLY A 208 -5.10 -21.29 -5.93
N SER A 209 -4.75 -20.36 -6.82
CA SER A 209 -3.99 -20.62 -8.04
C SER A 209 -2.90 -19.55 -8.22
N ASN A 210 -1.91 -19.83 -9.06
CA ASN A 210 -0.90 -18.84 -9.41
C ASN A 210 -1.49 -17.88 -10.45
N TRP A 211 -1.50 -16.59 -10.14
CA TRP A 211 -1.89 -15.55 -11.10
C TRP A 211 -0.75 -15.29 -12.09
N ILE A 212 -1.08 -15.26 -13.37
CA ILE A 212 -0.21 -14.76 -14.44
C ILE A 212 -0.83 -13.48 -15.01
N PRO A 213 -0.03 -12.56 -15.56
CA PRO A 213 -0.56 -11.41 -16.28
C PRO A 213 -1.56 -11.86 -17.34
N GLU A 214 -2.70 -11.19 -17.43
CA GLU A 214 -3.61 -11.35 -18.56
C GLU A 214 -2.88 -10.87 -19.83
N SER A 215 -2.89 -11.73 -20.86
CA SER A 215 -2.27 -11.50 -22.16
C SER A 215 -2.98 -10.42 -22.98
#